data_AF-A0A8S2LPB4-F1
#
_entry.id   AF-A0A8S2LPB4-F1
#
_cell.length_a   1.000
_cell.length_b   1.000
_cell.length_c   1.000
_cell.angle_alpha   90.00
_cell.angle_beta   90.00
_cell.angle_gamma   90.00
#
_symmetry.space_group_name_H-M   'P 1'
#
loop_
_entity.id
_entity.type
_entity.pdbx_description
1 polymer ?
#
loop_
_entity_poly.entity_id
_entity_poly.type
_entity_poly.pdbx_seq_one_letter_code
_entity_poly.pdbx_strand_id
1 'polypeptide(L)'
;HKPDTPLRPIVSGRKHPAIQISKFLDELLQPLFNQMASKTTVTSGFELVKYVRELFKINLRQDTLFCTVDVTDVYTMVPQLEGVLSLKKMLDYLKLKQIGGLKIETIIRLS
;
A
#
# COMPACT_ATOMS: atom_id res chain seq x y z
N HIS A 1 -19.56 18.78 -7.09
CA HIS A 1 -18.43 18.42 -7.97
C HIS A 1 -17.34 19.48 -7.77
N LYS A 2 -16.07 19.11 -7.52
CA LYS A 2 -14.99 20.12 -7.51
C LYS A 2 -14.73 20.55 -8.96
N PRO A 3 -14.60 21.86 -9.26
CA PRO A 3 -14.17 22.29 -10.59
C PRO A 3 -12.85 21.59 -10.97
N ASP A 4 -12.70 21.20 -12.23
CA ASP A 4 -11.48 20.60 -12.82
C ASP A 4 -10.98 19.27 -12.25
N THR A 5 -11.78 18.56 -11.42
CA THR A 5 -11.43 17.20 -10.99
C THR A 5 -12.18 16.18 -11.84
N PRO A 6 -11.50 15.33 -12.64
CA PRO A 6 -12.17 14.27 -13.39
C PRO A 6 -12.91 13.32 -12.44
N LEU A 7 -14.02 12.74 -12.93
CA LEU A 7 -14.78 11.74 -12.19
C LEU A 7 -13.87 10.56 -11.82
N ARG A 8 -14.00 10.05 -10.58
CA ARG A 8 -13.31 8.84 -10.14
C ARG A 8 -14.24 7.65 -10.36
N PRO A 9 -14.05 6.85 -11.43
CA PRO A 9 -14.89 5.70 -11.67
C PRO A 9 -14.72 4.67 -10.55
N ILE A 10 -15.83 4.15 -10.03
CA ILE A 10 -15.85 3.10 -9.01
C ILE A 10 -16.58 1.90 -9.59
N VAL A 11 -15.92 0.74 -9.59
CA VAL A 11 -16.50 -0.51 -10.10
C VAL A 11 -17.19 -1.25 -8.95
N SER A 12 -18.43 -1.70 -9.17
CA SER A 12 -19.15 -2.51 -8.18
C SER A 12 -18.70 -3.97 -8.24
N GLY A 13 -18.20 -4.49 -7.12
CA GLY A 13 -17.82 -5.91 -6.96
C GLY A 13 -18.94 -6.82 -6.45
N ARG A 14 -20.20 -6.38 -6.44
CA ARG A 14 -21.29 -7.15 -5.80
C ARG A 14 -21.46 -8.54 -6.42
N LYS A 15 -21.45 -9.57 -5.57
CA LYS A 15 -21.63 -10.99 -5.94
C LYS A 15 -20.59 -11.54 -6.93
N HIS A 16 -19.48 -10.85 -7.14
CA HIS A 16 -18.44 -11.33 -8.05
C HIS A 16 -17.48 -12.30 -7.34
N PRO A 17 -17.21 -13.50 -7.86
CA PRO A 17 -16.37 -14.49 -7.20
C PRO A 17 -14.93 -13.99 -6.97
N ALA A 18 -14.39 -13.19 -7.89
CA ALA A 18 -13.03 -12.63 -7.73
C ALA A 18 -12.89 -11.69 -6.51
N ILE A 19 -13.99 -11.09 -6.01
CA ILE A 19 -13.92 -10.27 -4.79
C ILE A 19 -13.65 -11.13 -3.56
N GLN A 20 -14.18 -12.36 -3.52
CA GLN A 20 -13.91 -13.28 -2.42
C GLN A 20 -12.45 -13.73 -2.44
N ILE A 21 -11.91 -14.01 -3.63
CA ILE A 21 -10.49 -14.35 -3.81
C ILE A 21 -9.60 -13.17 -3.39
N SER A 22 -9.91 -11.96 -3.87
CA SER A 22 -9.17 -10.75 -3.51
C SER A 22 -9.20 -10.49 -2.01
N LYS A 23 -10.37 -10.64 -1.35
CA LYS A 23 -10.49 -10.51 0.11
C LYS A 23 -9.65 -11.55 0.84
N PHE A 24 -9.69 -12.80 0.40
CA PHE A 24 -8.88 -13.87 0.99
C PHE A 24 -7.38 -13.60 0.88
N LEU A 25 -6.91 -13.13 -0.29
CA LEU A 25 -5.51 -12.74 -0.47
C LEU A 25 -5.14 -11.52 0.39
N ASP A 26 -6.03 -10.52 0.50
CA ASP A 26 -5.81 -9.35 1.34
C ASP A 26 -5.65 -9.75 2.82
N GLU A 27 -6.54 -10.59 3.34
CA GLU A 27 -6.46 -11.10 4.73
C GLU A 27 -5.15 -11.86 5.01
N LEU A 28 -4.62 -12.58 4.02
CA LEU A 28 -3.33 -13.28 4.14
C LEU A 28 -2.12 -12.34 4.09
N LEU A 29 -2.15 -11.33 3.21
CA LEU A 29 -1.00 -10.47 2.92
C LEU A 29 -0.92 -9.26 3.86
N GLN A 30 -2.07 -8.76 4.32
CA GLN A 30 -2.16 -7.53 5.10
C GLN A 30 -1.33 -7.54 6.39
N PRO A 31 -1.25 -8.63 7.19
CA PRO A 31 -0.39 -8.64 8.38
C PRO A 31 1.09 -8.45 8.05
N LEU A 32 1.55 -9.06 6.96
CA LEU A 32 2.94 -8.95 6.50
C LEU A 32 3.24 -7.53 6.00
N PHE A 33 2.33 -6.98 5.20
CA PHE A 33 2.45 -5.63 4.69
C PHE A 33 2.44 -4.59 5.81
N ASN A 34 1.51 -4.70 6.77
CA ASN A 34 1.40 -3.77 7.89
C ASN A 34 2.67 -3.74 8.74
N GLN A 35 3.28 -4.91 8.99
CA GLN A 35 4.55 -4.98 9.71
C GLN A 35 5.67 -4.22 8.98
N MET A 36 5.74 -4.35 7.66
CA MET A 36 6.74 -3.63 6.84
C MET A 36 6.45 -2.13 6.76
N ALA A 37 5.20 -1.77 6.48
CA ALA A 37 4.75 -0.40 6.29
C ALA A 37 4.88 0.44 7.56
N SER A 38 4.78 -0.16 8.75
CA SER A 38 4.89 0.54 10.04
C SER A 38 6.17 1.38 10.21
N LYS A 39 7.23 1.09 9.45
CA LYS A 39 8.51 1.82 9.52
C LYS A 39 8.64 2.94 8.50
N THR A 40 7.84 2.92 7.44
CA THR A 40 8.04 3.76 6.25
C THR A 40 6.82 4.59 5.89
N THR A 41 5.65 4.21 6.41
CA THR A 41 4.37 4.72 5.96
C THR A 41 3.61 5.26 7.14
N VAL A 42 3.13 6.49 7.01
CA VAL A 42 2.24 7.10 7.99
C VAL A 42 0.80 6.67 7.69
N THR A 43 0.12 6.12 8.70
CA THR A 43 -1.21 5.51 8.54
C THR A 43 -2.34 6.46 8.93
N SER A 44 -2.04 7.57 9.62
CA SER A 44 -3.03 8.55 10.02
C SER A 44 -2.47 9.98 10.09
N GLY A 45 -3.35 10.97 9.95
CA GLY A 45 -2.97 12.38 10.13
C GLY A 45 -2.46 12.69 11.54
N PHE A 46 -2.99 12.00 12.57
CA PHE A 46 -2.51 12.15 13.95
C PHE A 46 -1.07 11.66 14.11
N GLU A 47 -0.75 10.51 13.52
CA GLU A 47 0.61 9.97 13.50
C GLU A 47 1.57 10.91 12.76
N LEU A 48 1.14 11.47 11.62
CA LEU A 48 1.94 12.45 10.87
C LEU A 48 2.29 13.67 11.72
N VAL A 49 1.29 14.28 12.35
CA VAL A 49 1.49 15.48 13.19
C VAL A 49 2.41 15.17 14.36
N LYS A 50 2.26 14.00 14.99
CA LYS A 50 3.15 13.57 16.07
C LYS A 50 4.59 13.41 15.57
N TYR A 51 4.78 12.71 14.46
CA TYR A 51 6.10 12.48 13.86
C TYR A 51 6.81 13.79 13.51
N VAL A 52 6.12 14.70 12.82
CA VAL A 52 6.65 16.02 12.45
C VAL A 52 7.03 16.83 13.68
N ARG A 53 6.21 16.83 14.74
CA ARG A 53 6.53 17.51 16.01
C ARG A 53 7.78 16.95 16.68
N GLU A 54 7.99 15.65 16.64
CA GLU A 54 9.23 15.06 17.16
C GLU A 54 10.43 15.47 16.31
N LEU A 55 10.32 15.51 14.98
CA LEU A 55 11.39 16.02 14.11
C LEU A 55 11.78 17.47 14.44
N PHE A 56 10.80 18.34 14.74
CA PHE A 56 11.04 19.73 15.16
C PHE A 56 11.89 19.85 16.42
N LYS A 57 11.86 18.86 17.33
CA LYS A 57 12.63 18.91 18.57
C LYS A 57 14.09 18.53 18.39
N ILE A 58 14.43 17.77 17.35
CA ILE A 58 15.72 17.07 17.26
C ILE A 58 16.55 17.58 16.08
N ASN A 59 15.94 17.84 14.92
CA ASN A 59 16.68 17.85 13.64
C ASN A 59 16.31 18.94 12.63
N LEU A 60 15.39 19.86 12.93
CA LEU A 60 15.00 20.89 11.97
C LEU A 60 15.85 22.16 12.10
N ARG A 61 16.68 22.40 11.10
CA ARG A 61 17.43 23.66 10.92
C ARG A 61 16.52 24.73 10.33
N GLN A 62 16.87 26.00 10.52
CA GLN A 62 16.11 27.14 9.98
C GLN A 62 15.96 27.11 8.45
N ASP A 63 16.90 26.49 7.74
CA ASP A 63 16.92 26.35 6.29
C ASP A 63 16.25 25.06 5.79
N THR A 64 15.59 24.29 6.68
CA THR A 64 14.90 23.07 6.25
C THR A 64 13.70 23.38 5.38
N LEU A 65 13.66 22.79 4.18
CA LEU A 65 12.55 22.92 3.24
C LEU A 65 11.60 21.73 3.36
N PHE A 66 10.31 22.03 3.40
CA PHE A 66 9.26 21.01 3.27
C PHE A 66 8.82 20.93 1.81
N CYS A 67 8.83 19.72 1.26
CA CYS A 67 8.32 19.43 -0.07
C CYS A 67 7.08 18.55 0.05
N THR A 68 6.02 18.91 -0.68
CA THR A 68 4.83 18.07 -0.82
C THR A 68 4.79 17.53 -2.24
N VAL A 69 4.69 16.22 -2.36
CA VAL A 69 4.50 15.54 -3.65
C VAL A 69 3.15 14.85 -3.60
N ASP A 70 2.33 15.06 -4.62
CA ASP A 70 1.07 14.36 -4.81
C ASP A 70 1.18 13.42 -6.00
N VAL A 71 0.68 12.21 -5.85
CA VAL A 71 0.65 11.21 -6.92
C VAL A 71 -0.75 11.16 -7.48
N THR A 72 -0.90 11.53 -8.75
CA THR A 72 -2.19 11.54 -9.43
C THR A 72 -2.59 10.13 -9.85
N ASP A 73 -3.90 9.83 -9.80
CA ASP A 73 -4.48 8.63 -10.41
C ASP A 73 -3.86 7.29 -9.96
N VAL A 74 -3.37 7.23 -8.71
CA VAL A 74 -2.64 6.07 -8.14
C VAL A 74 -3.29 4.73 -8.53
N TYR A 75 -4.58 4.56 -8.26
CA TYR A 75 -5.27 3.28 -8.48
C TYR A 75 -5.38 2.87 -9.95
N THR A 76 -5.51 3.83 -10.87
CA THR A 76 -5.65 3.53 -12.30
C THR A 76 -4.29 3.43 -13.00
N MET A 77 -3.25 4.04 -12.42
CA MET A 77 -1.90 4.07 -12.98
C MET A 77 -0.95 3.01 -12.43
N VAL A 78 -1.35 2.19 -11.45
CA VAL A 78 -0.52 1.05 -11.00
C VAL A 78 -0.37 0.04 -12.14
N PRO A 79 0.86 -0.20 -12.64
CA PRO A 79 1.09 -1.21 -13.67
C PRO A 79 0.89 -2.62 -13.08
N GLN A 80 0.05 -3.42 -13.72
CA GLN A 80 -0.43 -4.68 -13.14
C GLN A 80 0.70 -5.71 -12.95
N LEU A 81 1.56 -5.88 -13.95
CA LEU A 81 2.68 -6.82 -13.90
C LEU A 81 3.68 -6.43 -12.81
N GLU A 82 4.02 -5.15 -12.73
CA GLU A 82 4.93 -4.58 -11.76
C GLU A 82 4.36 -4.67 -10.35
N GLY A 83 3.04 -4.58 -10.19
CA GLY A 83 2.33 -4.84 -8.94
C GLY A 83 2.56 -6.27 -8.44
N VAL A 84 2.32 -7.27 -9.30
CA VAL A 84 2.55 -8.69 -8.95
C VAL A 84 4.04 -8.98 -8.70
N LEU A 85 4.94 -8.38 -9.49
CA LEU A 85 6.39 -8.50 -9.26
C LEU A 85 6.83 -7.86 -7.93
N SER A 86 6.21 -6.75 -7.54
CA SER A 86 6.48 -6.10 -6.26
C SER A 86 6.03 -6.96 -5.08
N LEU A 87 4.88 -7.62 -5.20
CA LEU A 87 4.44 -8.64 -4.24
C LEU A 87 5.45 -9.78 -4.14
N LYS A 88 5.90 -10.34 -5.27
CA LYS A 88 6.94 -11.38 -5.28
C LYS A 88 8.22 -10.93 -4.57
N LYS A 89 8.71 -9.72 -4.87
CA LYS A 89 9.88 -9.14 -4.20
C LYS A 89 9.69 -9.01 -2.69
N MET A 90 8.51 -8.58 -2.23
CA MET A 90 8.19 -8.50 -0.81
C MET A 90 8.27 -9.89 -0.15
N LEU A 91 7.68 -10.91 -0.78
CA LEU A 91 7.68 -12.28 -0.27
C LEU A 91 9.09 -12.89 -0.25
N ASP A 92 9.88 -12.63 -1.29
CA ASP A 92 11.30 -13.04 -1.40
C ASP A 92 12.14 -12.36 -0.30
N TYR A 93 11.92 -11.07 -0.04
CA TYR A 93 12.57 -10.31 1.04
C TYR A 93 12.27 -10.90 2.43
N LEU A 94 11.03 -11.31 2.67
CA LEU A 94 10.62 -11.97 3.92
C LEU A 94 11.10 -13.43 4.03
N LYS A 95 11.72 -13.98 2.99
CA LYS A 95 12.22 -15.37 2.92
C LYS A 95 11.15 -16.42 3.26
N LEU A 96 9.89 -16.11 2.97
CA LEU A 96 8.80 -17.03 3.21
C LEU A 96 8.81 -18.13 2.14
N LYS A 97 8.25 -19.29 2.47
CA LYS A 97 8.00 -20.36 1.49
C LYS A 97 6.50 -20.62 1.28
N GLN A 98 5.71 -20.28 2.30
CA GLN A 98 4.26 -20.42 2.32
C GLN A 98 3.62 -19.37 3.25
N ILE A 99 2.36 -19.03 3.00
CA ILE A 99 1.54 -18.15 3.84
C ILE A 99 0.15 -18.80 3.97
N GLY A 100 -0.37 -18.93 5.19
CA GLY A 100 -1.68 -19.55 5.42
C GLY A 100 -1.81 -20.98 4.87
N GLY A 101 -0.71 -21.72 4.79
CA GLY A 101 -0.66 -23.07 4.20
C GLY A 101 -0.56 -23.11 2.66
N LEU A 102 -0.58 -21.96 1.98
CA LEU A 102 -0.41 -21.86 0.53
C LEU A 102 1.04 -21.59 0.15
N LYS A 103 1.55 -22.28 -0.88
CA LYS A 103 2.85 -21.97 -1.48
C LYS A 103 2.82 -20.57 -2.09
N ILE A 104 3.95 -19.85 -2.02
CA ILE A 104 4.07 -18.50 -2.61
C ILE A 104 3.71 -18.49 -4.10
N GLU A 105 4.14 -19.51 -4.85
CA GLU A 105 3.81 -19.59 -6.27
C GLU A 105 2.30 -19.62 -6.53
N THR A 106 1.53 -20.26 -5.65
CA THR A 106 0.06 -20.24 -5.73
C THR A 106 -0.50 -18.85 -5.44
N ILE A 107 0.04 -18.15 -4.45
CA ILE A 107 -0.37 -16.78 -4.10
C ILE A 107 -0.10 -15.83 -5.28
N ILE A 108 1.07 -15.92 -5.90
CA ILE A 108 1.43 -15.11 -7.06
C ILE A 108 0.55 -15.41 -8.27
N ARG A 109 0.15 -16.68 -8.49
CA ARG A 109 -0.78 -17.04 -9.58
C ARG A 109 -2.22 -16.57 -9.37
N LEU A 110 -2.61 -16.33 -8.11
CA LEU A 110 -3.95 -15.83 -7.75
C LEU A 110 -4.01 -14.29 -7.73
N SER A 111 -2.87 -13.62 -7.81
CA SER A 111 -2.72 -12.15 -7.81
C SER A 111 -2.69 -11.61 -9.24
#